data_AF-A0A972Q5E0-F1
#
_entry.id   AF-A0A972Q5E0-F1
#
_cell.length_a   1.000
_cell.length_b   1.000
_cell.length_c   1.000
_cell.angle_alpha   90.00
_cell.angle_beta   90.00
_cell.angle_gamma   90.00
#
_symmetry.space_group_name_H-M   'P 1'
#
loop_
_entity.id
_entity.type
_entity.pdbx_description
1 polymer ?
#
loop_
_entity_poly.entity_id
_entity_poly.type
_entity_poly.pdbx_seq_one_letter_code
_entity_poly.pdbx_strand_id
1 'polypeptide(L)'
;MEDHCQVTPNQKISSAEENAKTLQAYLAISSLNCPNCANRVRNALISSLGVTDALVDHIDGLAEVSYNPDLIRPTNFMEIVSRAGSDGIHRYSAVVIG
;
A
#
# COMPACT_ATOMS: atom_id res chain seq x y z
N MET A 1 -28.41 1.17 5.63
CA MET A 1 -27.07 0.73 6.03
C MET A 1 -26.14 1.18 4.93
N GLU A 2 -25.56 2.36 5.12
CA GLU A 2 -24.75 3.03 4.10
C GLU A 2 -23.29 2.90 4.55
N ASP A 3 -22.61 1.90 3.99
CA ASP A 3 -21.18 1.70 4.17
C ASP A 3 -20.44 2.82 3.42
N HIS A 4 -20.33 3.97 4.09
CA HIS A 4 -19.63 5.17 3.64
C HIS A 4 -18.11 4.98 3.72
N CYS A 5 -17.60 4.06 2.91
CA CYS A 5 -16.17 3.92 2.71
C CYS A 5 -15.94 3.80 1.20
N GLN A 6 -16.11 4.90 0.46
CA GLN A 6 -15.69 4.96 -0.94
C GLN A 6 -14.22 5.37 -1.00
N VAL A 7 -13.38 4.45 -1.46
CA VAL A 7 -12.01 4.74 -1.88
C VAL A 7 -11.91 4.42 -3.36
N THR A 8 -11.74 5.47 -4.16
CA THR A 8 -11.51 5.34 -5.59
C THR A 8 -10.08 4.82 -5.81
N PRO A 9 -9.87 3.79 -6.65
CA PRO A 9 -8.54 3.34 -7.00
C PRO A 9 -7.83 4.48 -7.76
N ASN A 10 -6.70 4.93 -7.21
CA ASN A 10 -5.88 5.94 -7.84
C ASN A 10 -5.01 5.27 -8.93
N GLN A 11 -4.85 5.91 -10.08
CA GLN A 11 -3.90 5.47 -11.11
C GLN A 11 -2.85 6.56 -11.26
N LYS A 12 -1.68 6.33 -10.68
CA LYS A 12 -0.56 7.25 -10.78
C LYS A 12 0.14 7.06 -12.12
N ILE A 13 0.28 8.13 -12.90
CA ILE A 13 1.20 8.16 -14.04
C ILE A 13 2.59 8.38 -13.45
N SER A 14 3.29 7.30 -13.13
CA SER A 14 4.60 7.34 -12.50
C SER A 14 5.65 7.89 -13.48
N SER A 15 6.43 8.89 -13.06
CA SER A 15 7.43 9.56 -13.90
C SER A 15 8.51 8.59 -14.38
N ALA A 16 9.23 8.95 -15.45
CA ALA A 16 10.31 8.11 -16.01
C ALA A 16 11.37 7.70 -14.98
N GLU A 17 11.62 8.55 -13.97
CA GLU A 17 12.55 8.28 -12.86
C GLU A 17 12.06 7.16 -11.92
N GLU A 18 10.75 7.00 -11.75
CA GLU A 18 10.15 5.94 -10.94
C GLU A 18 10.08 4.61 -11.70
N ASN A 19 9.98 4.65 -13.03
CA ASN A 19 10.06 3.46 -13.88
C ASN A 19 11.49 3.08 -14.29
N ALA A 20 12.49 3.90 -13.97
CA ALA A 20 13.89 3.62 -14.34
C ALA A 20 14.38 2.30 -13.72
N LYS A 21 13.85 1.94 -12.55
CA LYS A 21 14.12 0.67 -11.88
C LYS A 21 12.90 0.27 -11.07
N THR A 22 12.35 -0.91 -11.36
CA THR A 22 11.19 -1.44 -10.64
C THR A 22 11.59 -2.74 -9.95
N LEU A 23 11.42 -2.79 -8.63
CA LEU A 23 11.48 -4.00 -7.82
C LEU A 23 10.10 -4.26 -7.21
N GLN A 24 9.83 -5.52 -6.92
CA GLN A 24 8.65 -5.94 -6.19
C GLN A 24 9.02 -6.25 -4.75
N ALA A 25 8.23 -5.74 -3.82
CA ALA A 25 8.26 -6.14 -2.42
C ALA A 25 6.93 -6.78 -2.03
N TYR A 26 7.00 -7.78 -1.19
CA TYR A 26 5.86 -8.47 -0.61
C TYR A 26 5.71 -8.10 0.84
N LEU A 27 4.50 -7.72 1.24
CA LEU A 27 4.16 -7.38 2.61
C LEU A 27 3.04 -8.27 3.13
N ALA A 28 3.23 -8.80 4.32
CA ALA A 28 2.15 -9.41 5.10
C ALA A 28 1.51 -8.33 5.97
N ILE A 29 0.22 -8.07 5.78
CA ILE A 29 -0.55 -7.06 6.49
C ILE A 29 -1.53 -7.74 7.44
N SER A 30 -1.45 -7.39 8.72
CA SER A 30 -2.38 -7.80 9.75
C SER A 30 -3.52 -6.79 9.92
N SER A 31 -4.71 -7.30 10.28
CA SER A 31 -5.93 -6.52 10.55
C SER A 31 -6.58 -5.86 9.32
N LEU A 32 -6.41 -6.43 8.12
CA LEU A 32 -7.20 -6.09 6.92
C LEU A 32 -8.54 -6.83 6.94
N ASN A 33 -9.57 -6.25 7.56
CA ASN A 33 -10.84 -6.95 7.76
C ASN A 33 -11.90 -6.67 6.67
N CYS A 34 -11.64 -5.70 5.79
CA CYS A 34 -12.57 -5.32 4.72
C CYS A 34 -11.82 -4.97 3.42
N PRO A 35 -12.42 -5.21 2.24
CA PRO A 35 -11.84 -4.83 0.94
C PRO A 35 -11.54 -3.32 0.87
N ASN A 36 -12.32 -2.51 1.58
CA ASN A 36 -12.09 -1.08 1.61
C ASN A 36 -10.85 -0.66 2.40
N CYS A 37 -10.55 -1.38 3.49
CA CYS A 37 -9.30 -1.18 4.24
C CYS A 37 -8.09 -1.49 3.35
N ALA A 38 -8.21 -2.52 2.50
CA ALA A 38 -7.20 -2.93 1.52
C ALA A 38 -6.93 -1.85 0.49
N ASN A 39 -8.00 -1.32 -0.11
CA ASN A 39 -7.91 -0.20 -1.03
C ASN A 39 -7.29 1.04 -0.36
N ARG A 40 -7.60 1.31 0.90
CA ARG A 40 -7.06 2.45 1.65
C ARG A 40 -5.54 2.33 1.84
N VAL A 41 -5.07 1.15 2.22
CA VAL A 41 -3.64 0.84 2.32
C VAL A 41 -2.97 0.94 0.95
N ARG A 42 -3.57 0.35 -0.08
CA ARG A 42 -3.07 0.45 -1.46
C ARG A 42 -2.89 1.91 -1.87
N ASN A 43 -3.92 2.73 -1.72
CA ASN A 43 -3.88 4.14 -2.09
C ASN A 43 -2.75 4.90 -1.38
N ALA A 44 -2.50 4.60 -0.10
CA ALA A 44 -1.38 5.19 0.64
C ALA A 44 -0.01 4.77 0.07
N LEU A 45 0.13 3.51 -0.34
CA LEU A 45 1.34 3.00 -0.97
C LEU A 45 1.59 3.68 -2.32
N ILE A 46 0.63 3.66 -3.26
CA ILE A 46 0.80 4.29 -4.58
C ILE A 46 1.01 5.80 -4.47
N SER A 47 0.41 6.46 -3.46
CA SER A 47 0.60 7.90 -3.25
C SER A 47 2.03 8.26 -2.81
N SER A 48 2.85 7.28 -2.43
CA SER A 48 4.23 7.52 -2.01
C SER A 48 5.16 7.69 -3.21
N LEU A 49 6.10 8.62 -3.11
CA LEU A 49 7.14 8.82 -4.12
C LEU A 49 8.01 7.55 -4.22
N GLY A 50 8.28 7.09 -5.43
CA GLY A 50 9.02 5.86 -5.67
C GLY A 50 8.14 4.61 -5.80
N VAL A 51 6.86 4.64 -5.46
CA VAL A 51 5.94 3.52 -5.74
C VAL A 51 5.33 3.71 -7.12
N THR A 52 5.47 2.68 -7.96
CA THR A 52 4.94 2.65 -9.32
C THR A 52 3.59 1.94 -9.39
N ASP A 53 3.40 0.88 -8.62
CA ASP A 53 2.15 0.13 -8.52
C ASP A 53 2.01 -0.56 -7.14
N ALA A 54 0.79 -0.84 -6.71
CA ALA A 54 0.56 -1.63 -5.51
C ALA A 54 -0.72 -2.45 -5.64
N LEU A 55 -0.63 -3.73 -5.28
CA LEU A 55 -1.73 -4.67 -5.17
C LEU A 55 -1.87 -5.08 -3.71
N VAL A 56 -3.10 -5.15 -3.21
CA VAL A 56 -3.38 -5.54 -1.83
C VAL A 56 -4.53 -6.51 -1.85
N ASP A 57 -4.26 -7.72 -1.36
CA ASP A 57 -5.21 -8.79 -1.16
C ASP A 57 -5.63 -8.86 0.31
N HIS A 58 -6.91 -8.60 0.55
CA HIS A 58 -7.48 -8.61 1.90
C HIS A 58 -7.91 -10.00 2.37
N ILE A 59 -8.01 -10.97 1.45
CA ILE A 59 -8.40 -12.34 1.77
C ILE A 59 -7.18 -13.05 2.36
N ASP A 60 -6.03 -12.93 1.70
CA ASP A 60 -4.77 -13.54 2.14
C ASP A 60 -3.99 -12.62 3.11
N GLY A 61 -4.33 -11.33 3.15
CA GLY A 61 -3.58 -10.33 3.94
C GLY A 61 -2.20 -10.05 3.36
N LEU A 62 -2.05 -10.19 2.05
CA LEU A 62 -0.80 -9.97 1.33
C LEU A 62 -0.89 -8.71 0.49
N ALA A 63 0.21 -7.96 0.41
CA ALA A 63 0.36 -6.84 -0.51
C ALA A 63 1.61 -6.99 -1.34
N GLU A 64 1.47 -6.76 -2.64
CA GLU A 64 2.57 -6.68 -3.59
C GLU A 64 2.76 -5.21 -3.96
N VAL A 65 3.98 -4.70 -3.83
CA VAL A 65 4.29 -3.29 -4.12
C VAL A 65 5.41 -3.24 -5.13
N SER A 66 5.13 -2.62 -6.28
CA SER A 66 6.13 -2.29 -7.28
C SER A 66 6.70 -0.90 -6.98
N TYR A 67 8.01 -0.82 -6.80
CA TYR A 67 8.68 0.42 -6.40
C TYR A 67 10.08 0.54 -6.96
N ASN A 68 10.59 1.78 -6.97
CA ASN A 68 11.98 2.06 -7.26
C ASN A 68 12.81 2.08 -5.95
N PRO A 69 13.73 1.11 -5.75
CA PRO A 69 14.57 1.06 -4.55
C PRO A 69 15.53 2.25 -4.40
N ASP A 70 15.74 3.04 -5.45
CA ASP A 70 16.54 4.26 -5.41
C ASP A 70 15.78 5.42 -4.75
N LEU A 71 14.45 5.40 -4.85
CA LEU A 71 13.57 6.47 -4.36
C LEU A 71 12.91 6.13 -3.01
N ILE A 72 12.58 4.85 -2.79
CA ILE A 72 11.92 4.39 -1.57
C ILE A 72 12.49 3.05 -1.09
N ARG A 73 12.60 2.92 0.24
CA ARG A 73 13.10 1.69 0.89
C ARG A 73 11.92 0.85 1.39
N PRO A 74 12.06 -0.49 1.41
CA PRO A 74 11.00 -1.38 1.88
C PRO A 74 10.60 -1.13 3.35
N THR A 75 11.51 -0.57 4.16
CA THR A 75 11.21 -0.16 5.54
C THR A 75 10.13 0.92 5.64
N ASN A 76 10.00 1.77 4.62
CA ASN A 76 9.02 2.86 4.61
C ASN A 76 7.58 2.33 4.46
N PHE A 77 7.40 1.18 3.81
CA PHE A 77 6.07 0.62 3.59
C PHE A 77 5.36 0.30 4.91
N MET A 78 6.07 -0.20 5.91
CA MET A 78 5.50 -0.48 7.24
C MET A 78 4.92 0.78 7.88
N GLU A 79 5.63 1.91 7.74
CA GLU A 79 5.18 3.21 8.22
C GLU A 79 3.96 3.71 7.44
N ILE A 80 3.99 3.60 6.10
CA ILE A 80 2.88 4.00 5.22
C ILE A 80 1.61 3.21 5.55
N VAL A 81 1.70 1.88 5.72
CA VAL A 81 0.55 1.04 6.09
C VAL A 81 0.00 1.41 7.47
N SER A 82 0.88 1.63 8.45
CA SER A 82 0.45 2.07 9.79
C SER A 82 -0.26 3.43 9.76
N ARG A 83 0.27 4.38 8.98
CA ARG A 83 -0.36 5.71 8.78
C ARG A 83 -1.70 5.60 8.08
N ALA A 84 -1.84 4.70 7.10
CA ALA A 84 -3.12 4.44 6.42
C ALA A 84 -4.21 3.91 7.37
N GLY A 85 -3.83 3.33 8.50
CA GLY A 85 -4.75 2.91 9.56
C GLY A 85 -5.03 3.97 10.62
N SER A 86 -4.25 5.05 10.70
CA SER A 86 -4.22 6.00 11.84
C SER A 86 -5.42 6.97 11.93
N ASP A 87 -6.63 6.49 11.61
CA ASP A 87 -7.91 7.21 11.67
C ASP A 87 -8.56 7.17 13.07
N GLY A 88 -7.86 6.63 14.07
CA GLY A 88 -8.39 6.39 15.42
C GLY A 88 -9.26 5.13 15.56
N ILE A 89 -9.79 4.60 14.44
CA ILE A 89 -10.65 3.40 14.42
C ILE A 89 -9.87 2.15 13.98
N HIS A 90 -8.96 2.32 13.01
CA HIS A 90 -8.23 1.21 12.41
C HIS A 90 -6.80 1.15 12.94
N ARG A 91 -6.19 -0.04 12.97
CA ARG A 91 -4.75 -0.19 13.27
C ARG A 91 -4.19 -1.32 12.45
N TYR A 92 -3.49 -0.97 11.38
CA TYR A 92 -2.85 -1.93 10.50
C TYR A 92 -1.37 -2.07 10.88
N SER A 93 -0.85 -3.28 10.76
CA SER A 93 0.59 -3.53 10.82
C SER A 93 1.00 -4.32 9.59
N ALA A 94 2.17 -4.01 9.05
CA ALA A 94 2.74 -4.71 7.91
C ALA A 94 4.16 -5.17 8.22
N VAL A 95 4.56 -6.28 7.62
CA VAL A 95 5.93 -6.80 7.67
C VAL A 95 6.35 -7.14 6.25
N VAL A 96 7.55 -6.73 5.86
CA VAL A 96 8.14 -7.09 4.56
C VAL A 96 8.62 -8.53 4.63
N ILE A 97 8.17 -9.36 3.70
CA ILE A 97 8.47 -10.80 3.64
C ILE A 97 9.23 -11.22 2.37
N GLY A 98 9.40 -10.32 1.40
CA GLY A 98 10.11 -10.56 0.15
C GLY A 98 10.46 -9.27 -0.56
#